data_AF-A0A838G9H8-F1
#
_entry.id   AF-A0A838G9H8-F1
#
_cell.length_a   1.000
_cell.length_b   1.000
_cell.length_c   1.000
_cell.angle_alpha   90.00
_cell.angle_beta   90.00
_cell.angle_gamma   90.00
#
_symmetry.space_group_name_H-M   'P 1'
#
loop_
_entity.id
_entity.type
_entity.pdbx_description
1 polymer ?
#
loop_
_entity_poly.entity_id
_entity_poly.type
_entity_poly.pdbx_seq_one_letter_code
_entity_poly.pdbx_strand_id
1 'polypeptide(L)' 'MTHDTTETTAQDPVCGMSVEPRTAKQTEYQGQVYYFCSLMCLRAFEDDPERYLKLHPQGPA' A
#
# COMPACT_ATOMS: atom_id res chain seq x y z
N MET A 1 -12.47 -20.16 16.51
CA MET A 1 -11.42 -19.38 17.18
C MET A 1 -11.09 -18.24 16.24
N THR A 2 -11.52 -17.05 16.62
CA THR A 2 -11.49 -15.79 15.88
C THR A 2 -10.06 -15.33 15.63
N HIS A 3 -9.70 -15.08 14.37
CA HIS A 3 -8.49 -14.34 14.02
C HIS A 3 -8.79 -12.85 14.20
N ASP A 4 -8.44 -12.34 15.38
CA ASP A 4 -8.28 -10.92 15.71
C ASP A 4 -6.81 -10.57 15.43
N THR A 5 -6.53 -9.81 14.36
CA THR A 5 -6.21 -8.37 14.40
C THR A 5 -4.71 -8.10 14.68
N THR A 6 -4.10 -7.24 13.86
CA THR A 6 -2.78 -6.56 14.05
C THR A 6 -1.49 -7.20 13.51
N GLU A 7 -1.47 -7.61 12.24
CA GLU A 7 -0.18 -7.66 11.50
C GLU A 7 0.06 -6.31 10.83
N THR A 8 1.07 -5.56 11.31
CA THR A 8 1.53 -4.27 10.79
C THR A 8 2.11 -4.39 9.37
N THR A 9 1.26 -4.74 8.41
CA THR A 9 1.58 -4.81 6.99
C THR A 9 0.73 -3.78 6.26
N ALA A 10 1.34 -3.08 5.30
CA ALA A 10 0.65 -2.15 4.43
C ALA A 10 0.13 -2.92 3.21
N GLN A 11 -1.02 -2.55 2.67
CA GLN A 11 -1.59 -3.26 1.51
C GLN A 11 -1.24 -2.56 0.20
N ASP A 12 -0.36 -3.11 -0.63
CA ASP A 12 0.00 -2.49 -1.92
C ASP A 12 -1.27 -2.10 -2.73
N PRO A 13 -1.43 -0.83 -3.16
CA PRO A 13 -2.69 -0.36 -3.74
C PRO A 13 -2.87 -0.82 -5.19
N VAL A 14 -1.79 -1.31 -5.82
CA VAL A 14 -1.74 -1.77 -7.20
C VAL A 14 -2.09 -3.24 -7.29
N CYS A 15 -1.52 -4.07 -6.42
CA CYS A 15 -1.72 -5.52 -6.44
C CYS A 15 -2.58 -6.08 -5.30
N GLY A 16 -2.89 -5.29 -4.28
CA GLY A 16 -3.69 -5.71 -3.11
C GLY A 16 -2.94 -6.63 -2.14
N MET A 17 -1.64 -6.83 -2.35
CA MET A 17 -0.81 -7.74 -1.54
C MET A 17 -0.35 -7.04 -0.25
N SER A 18 -0.34 -7.77 0.86
CA SER A 18 0.27 -7.31 2.11
C SER A 18 1.78 -7.20 1.95
N VAL A 19 2.33 -6.04 2.27
CA VAL A 19 3.76 -5.72 2.20
C VAL A 19 4.25 -5.18 3.54
N GLU A 20 5.50 -5.47 3.85
CA GLU A 20 6.11 -4.99 5.09
C GLU A 20 6.60 -3.54 4.90
N PRO A 21 6.04 -2.55 5.61
CA PRO A 21 6.43 -1.14 5.43
C PRO A 21 7.91 -0.85 5.74
N ARG A 22 8.58 -1.75 6.48
CA ARG A 22 10.01 -1.65 6.80
C ARG A 22 10.94 -1.99 5.64
N THR A 23 10.49 -2.83 4.71
CA THR A 23 11.32 -3.32 3.59
C THR A 23 10.74 -2.93 2.23
N ALA A 24 9.44 -2.61 2.18
CA ALA A 24 8.73 -2.15 1.01
C ALA A 24 9.22 -0.79 0.51
N LYS A 25 8.90 -0.47 -0.75
CA LYS A 25 9.10 0.87 -1.28
C LYS A 25 7.99 1.76 -0.80
N GLN A 26 8.30 2.99 -0.41
CA GLN A 26 7.31 3.95 0.03
C GLN A 26 7.37 5.22 -0.82
N THR A 27 6.20 5.82 -1.06
CA THR A 27 6.09 7.13 -1.70
C THR A 27 5.15 8.02 -0.88
N GLU A 28 5.33 9.33 -0.97
CA GLU A 28 4.43 10.29 -0.33
C GLU A 28 3.47 10.85 -1.38
N TYR A 29 2.16 10.71 -1.13
CA TYR A 29 1.11 11.24 -1.99
C TYR A 29 0.01 11.89 -1.14
N GLN A 30 -0.31 13.15 -1.43
CA GLN A 30 -1.25 13.96 -0.64
C GLN A 30 -0.94 14.00 0.89
N GLY A 31 0.35 13.98 1.25
CA GLY A 31 0.78 13.96 2.66
C GLY A 31 0.55 12.62 3.37
N GLN A 32 0.25 11.55 2.63
CA GLN A 32 0.16 10.19 3.14
C GLN A 32 1.28 9.33 2.54
N VAL A 33 1.85 8.44 3.36
CA VAL A 33 2.90 7.52 2.93
C VAL A 33 2.26 6.21 2.48
N TYR A 34 2.51 5.81 1.23
CA TYR A 34 2.02 4.58 0.62
C TYR A 34 3.15 3.61 0.38
N TYR A 35 2.90 2.32 0.59
CA TYR A 35 3.89 1.25 0.49
C TYR A 35 3.64 0.31 -0.69
N PHE A 36 4.69 -0.17 -1.34
CA PHE A 36 4.63 -0.95 -2.56
C PHE A 36 5.57 -2.13 -2.50
N CYS A 37 5.13 -3.27 -3.04
CA CYS A 37 5.92 -4.50 -3.07
C CYS A 37 7.15 -4.35 -3.98
N SER A 38 7.09 -3.44 -4.95
CA SER A 38 8.13 -3.27 -5.98
C SER A 38 8.08 -1.88 -6.60
N LEU A 39 9.20 -1.48 -7.22
CA LEU A 39 9.30 -0.23 -8.00
C LEU A 39 8.29 -0.17 -9.15
N MET A 40 7.90 -1.32 -9.71
CA MET A 40 6.89 -1.39 -10.77
C MET A 40 5.51 -0.95 -10.25
N CYS A 41 5.10 -1.40 -9.06
CA CYS A 41 3.87 -0.97 -8.42
C CYS A 41 3.94 0.51 -8.05
N LEU A 42 5.08 0.98 -7.52
CA LEU A 42 5.27 2.40 -7.23
C LEU A 42 5.09 3.26 -8.48
N ARG A 43 5.72 2.90 -9.62
CA ARG A 43 5.56 3.66 -10.88
C ARG A 43 4.13 3.62 -11.42
N ALA A 44 3.47 2.46 -11.36
CA ALA A 44 2.07 2.35 -11.77
C ALA A 44 1.19 3.25 -10.89
N PHE A 45 1.45 3.29 -9.58
CA PHE A 45 0.78 4.17 -8.67
C PHE A 45 1.07 5.65 -8.95
N GLU A 46 2.31 6.03 -9.27
CA GLU A 46 2.63 7.41 -9.65
C GLU A 46 1.93 7.86 -10.94
N ASP A 47 1.67 6.93 -11.86
CA ASP A 47 0.93 7.21 -13.11
C ASP A 47 -0.56 7.49 -12.85
N ASP A 48 -1.22 6.70 -11.98
CA ASP A 48 -2.65 6.84 -11.73
C ASP A 48 -3.05 6.54 -10.25
N PRO A 49 -2.58 7.35 -9.29
CA PRO A 49 -2.69 7.03 -7.85
C PRO A 49 -4.15 7.00 -7.39
N GLU A 50 -4.98 7.93 -7.88
CA GLU A 50 -6.40 8.02 -7.52
C GLU A 50 -7.18 6.76 -7.88
N ARG A 51 -6.84 6.11 -9.00
CA ARG A 51 -7.49 4.85 -9.40
C ARG A 51 -7.10 3.72 -8.48
N TYR A 52 -5.81 3.57 -8.15
CA TYR A 52 -5.34 2.51 -7.27
C TYR A 52 -5.80 2.69 -5.82
N LEU A 53 -5.83 3.92 -5.31
CA LEU A 53 -6.36 4.23 -3.98
C LEU A 53 -7.85 3.93 -3.82
N LYS A 54 -8.62 4.01 -4.91
CA LYS A 54 -10.04 3.61 -4.92
C LYS A 54 -10.24 2.09 -4.91
N LEU A 55 -9.32 1.33 -5.50
CA LEU A 55 -9.39 -0.14 -5.48
C LEU A 55 -8.95 -0.71 -4.13
N HIS A 56 -7.80 -0.26 -3.65
CA HIS A 56 -7.13 -0.80 -2.46
C HIS A 56 -6.60 0.35 -1.59
N PRO A 57 -7.46 0.96 -0.75
CA PRO A 57 -7.01 2.02 0.12
C PRO A 57 -6.05 1.47 1.18
N GLN A 58 -4.82 1.99 1.21
CA GLN A 58 -3.92 1.79 2.34
C GLN A 58 -4.36 2.69 3.48
N GLY A 59 -5.23 2.17 4.34
CA GLY A 59 -5.48 2.78 5.63
C GLY A 59 -4.37 2.42 6.61
N PRO A 60 -3.85 3.37 7.40
CA PRO A 60 -3.19 3.01 8.65
C PRO A 60 -4.26 2.44 9.59
N ALA A 61 -4.06 1.22 10.07
CA ALA A 61 -4.71 0.75 11.30
C ALA A 61 -4.01 1.35 12.50
#